data_AF-A0A945CNM3-F1
#
_entry.id   AF-A0A945CNM3-F1
#
_cell.length_a   1.000
_cell.length_b   1.000
_cell.length_c   1.000
_cell.angle_alpha   90.00
_cell.angle_beta   90.00
_cell.angle_gamma   90.00
#
_symmetry.space_group_name_H-M   'P 1'
#
loop_
_entity.id
_entity.type
_entity.pdbx_description
1 polymer ?
#
loop_
_entity_poly.entity_id
_entity_poly.type
_entity_poly.pdbx_seq_one_letter_code
_entity_poly.pdbx_strand_id
1 'polypeptide(L)'
;MREFMQTERKGRSSVGSVLLGGPTTIQLERRVEAGFPAERFDQIVELITQRTHRRGQRRMDEESLVWENSSDVESMGVTVVAGAEETRIHLFARYGGMAAFIFFAAFFTVLFLTAAFGGFVLSIRSVAGGLKLLPVGLILSYLASRAFWRAFARRREGELSELMEAVAQLVAGEDVEGEDSDGHPA
;
A
#
# COMPACT_ATOMS: atom_id res chain seq x y z
N MET A 1 13.43 -20.70 -21.00
CA MET A 1 11.99 -20.65 -21.34
C MET A 1 11.42 -19.57 -20.43
N ARG A 2 11.18 -18.36 -20.94
CA ARG A 2 10.69 -17.22 -20.13
C ARG A 2 9.17 -17.23 -20.24
N GLU A 3 8.50 -17.71 -19.19
CA GLU A 3 7.04 -17.69 -19.08
C GLU A 3 6.51 -16.26 -19.04
N PHE A 4 5.37 -16.07 -19.70
CA PHE A 4 4.65 -14.81 -19.76
C PHE A 4 3.99 -14.54 -18.41
N MET A 5 4.66 -13.78 -17.54
CA MET A 5 4.04 -13.15 -16.38
C MET A 5 2.98 -12.15 -16.86
N GLN A 6 1.71 -12.56 -16.86
CA GLN A 6 0.59 -11.67 -17.16
C GLN A 6 0.00 -11.13 -15.84
N THR A 7 0.57 -10.05 -15.33
CA THR A 7 0.01 -9.32 -14.18
C THR A 7 -1.17 -8.46 -14.65
N GLU A 8 -2.40 -8.97 -14.54
CA GLU A 8 -3.59 -8.21 -14.94
C GLU A 8 -3.94 -7.14 -13.88
N ARG A 9 -3.40 -5.94 -14.06
CA ARG A 9 -3.65 -4.77 -13.19
C ARG A 9 -5.03 -4.17 -13.47
N LYS A 10 -6.09 -4.70 -12.87
CA LYS A 10 -7.44 -4.12 -13.00
C LYS A 10 -7.67 -2.94 -12.06
N GLY A 11 -6.92 -1.86 -12.26
CA GLY A 11 -7.13 -0.60 -11.53
C GLY A 11 -8.32 0.19 -12.09
N ARG A 12 -9.53 0.05 -11.52
CA ARG A 12 -10.58 1.08 -11.73
C ARG A 12 -10.10 2.36 -11.06
N SER A 13 -9.56 3.30 -11.83
CA SER A 13 -9.24 4.64 -11.34
C SER A 13 -10.54 5.36 -10.99
N SER A 14 -10.89 5.38 -9.70
CA SER A 14 -11.96 6.23 -9.19
C SER A 14 -11.59 7.70 -9.43
N VAL A 15 -12.54 8.55 -9.82
CA VAL A 15 -12.31 10.00 -10.03
C VAL A 15 -11.61 10.64 -8.81
N GLY A 16 -11.85 10.11 -7.60
CA GLY A 16 -11.17 10.53 -6.37
C GLY A 16 -9.65 10.26 -6.35
N SER A 17 -9.14 9.19 -6.98
CA SER A 17 -7.70 8.90 -7.00
C SER A 17 -6.93 9.93 -7.84
N VAL A 18 -7.57 10.49 -8.88
CA VAL A 18 -6.97 11.54 -9.70
C VAL A 18 -6.85 12.85 -8.92
N LEU A 19 -7.82 13.18 -8.07
CA LEU A 19 -7.80 14.38 -7.22
C LEU A 19 -6.86 14.27 -6.03
N LEU A 20 -6.68 13.07 -5.46
CA LEU A 20 -5.73 12.87 -4.36
C LEU A 20 -4.28 12.72 -4.86
N GLY A 21 -4.08 12.41 -6.14
CA GLY A 21 -2.75 12.24 -6.74
C GLY A 21 -2.20 10.81 -6.65
N GLY A 22 -3.03 9.85 -6.19
CA GLY A 22 -2.69 8.43 -6.09
C GLY A 22 -3.89 7.57 -5.70
N PRO A 23 -3.84 6.24 -5.94
CA PRO A 23 -4.93 5.33 -5.61
C PRO A 23 -5.09 5.14 -4.10
N THR A 24 -6.33 5.21 -3.60
CA THR A 24 -6.69 4.87 -2.20
C THR A 24 -7.02 3.38 -2.03
N THR A 25 -7.08 2.64 -3.12
CA THR A 25 -7.31 1.20 -3.14
C THR A 25 -6.38 0.60 -4.16
N ILE A 26 -5.64 -0.42 -3.73
CA ILE A 26 -4.71 -1.18 -4.54
C ILE A 26 -5.27 -2.60 -4.61
N GLN A 27 -5.37 -3.14 -5.81
CA GLN A 27 -5.79 -4.51 -6.06
C GLN A 27 -4.76 -5.11 -7.00
N LEU A 28 -4.17 -6.22 -6.57
CA LEU A 28 -3.22 -7.01 -7.33
C LEU A 28 -3.82 -8.41 -7.46
N GLU A 29 -3.74 -8.96 -8.65
CA GLU A 29 -4.12 -10.34 -8.93
C GLU A 29 -2.96 -11.00 -9.65
N ARG A 30 -2.68 -12.24 -9.27
CA ARG A 30 -1.70 -13.08 -9.91
C ARG A 30 -2.18 -14.51 -10.00
N ARG A 31 -1.81 -15.16 -11.10
CA ARG A 31 -2.06 -16.57 -11.35
C ARG A 31 -0.71 -17.26 -11.44
N VAL A 32 -0.61 -18.41 -10.81
CA VAL A 32 0.57 -19.27 -10.83
C VAL A 32 0.12 -20.62 -11.37
N GLU A 33 0.77 -21.11 -12.43
CA GLU A 33 0.47 -22.39 -13.08
C GLU A 33 1.05 -23.57 -12.26
N ALA A 34 0.74 -23.60 -10.97
CA ALA A 34 1.11 -24.65 -10.05
C ALA A 34 -0.01 -24.86 -9.03
N GLY A 35 -0.33 -26.13 -8.77
CA GLY A 35 -1.22 -26.50 -7.66
C GLY A 35 -0.51 -26.31 -6.32
N PHE A 36 -1.19 -25.68 -5.36
CA PHE A 36 -0.64 -25.46 -4.03
C PHE A 36 -1.38 -26.28 -2.97
N PRO A 37 -0.70 -27.17 -2.24
CA PRO A 37 -1.36 -28.00 -1.24
C PRO A 37 -1.83 -27.17 -0.03
N ALA A 38 -3.05 -27.40 0.42
CA ALA A 38 -3.69 -26.62 1.49
C ALA A 38 -2.95 -26.73 2.83
N GLU A 39 -2.23 -27.82 3.06
CA GLU A 39 -1.39 -28.04 4.25
C GLU A 39 -0.27 -27.00 4.37
N ARG A 40 0.08 -26.32 3.27
CA ARG A 40 1.11 -25.28 3.24
C ARG A 40 0.55 -23.86 3.38
N PHE A 41 -0.76 -23.66 3.52
CA PHE A 41 -1.34 -22.32 3.69
C PHE A 41 -0.80 -21.57 4.92
N ASP A 42 -0.40 -22.29 5.98
CA ASP A 42 0.26 -21.67 7.13
C ASP A 42 1.58 -20.97 6.76
N GLN A 43 2.32 -21.47 5.76
CA GLN A 43 3.56 -20.84 5.27
C GLN A 43 3.27 -19.48 4.61
N ILE A 44 2.14 -19.38 3.88
CA ILE A 44 1.69 -18.11 3.28
C ILE A 44 1.33 -17.11 4.39
N VAL A 45 0.59 -17.55 5.41
CA VAL A 45 0.23 -16.70 6.55
C VAL A 45 1.46 -16.22 7.31
N GLU A 46 2.44 -17.09 7.52
CA GLU A 46 3.70 -16.75 8.16
C GLU A 46 4.48 -15.72 7.33
N LEU A 47 4.61 -15.94 6.02
CA LEU A 47 5.27 -15.01 5.10
C LEU A 47 4.61 -13.63 5.12
N ILE A 48 3.26 -13.57 5.02
CA ILE A 48 2.51 -12.32 5.12
C ILE A 48 2.78 -11.64 6.47
N THR A 49 2.75 -12.40 7.56
CA THR A 49 2.97 -11.86 8.91
C THR A 49 4.40 -11.32 9.07
N GLN A 50 5.41 -12.03 8.57
CA GLN A 50 6.80 -11.60 8.61
C GLN A 50 7.02 -10.33 7.79
N ARG A 51 6.54 -10.30 6.54
CA ARG A 51 6.76 -9.17 5.61
C ARG A 51 5.97 -7.92 5.98
N THR A 52 4.77 -8.09 6.55
CA THR A 52 3.90 -6.95 6.88
C THR A 52 3.98 -6.53 8.34
N HIS A 53 4.58 -7.37 9.19
CA HIS A 53 4.59 -7.26 10.66
C HIS A 53 3.19 -7.13 11.27
N ARG A 54 2.17 -7.72 10.64
CA ARG A 54 0.77 -7.63 11.06
C ARG A 54 0.19 -8.99 11.35
N ARG A 55 -0.63 -9.05 12.41
CA ARG A 55 -1.49 -10.20 12.68
C ARG A 55 -2.87 -9.94 12.07
N GLY A 56 -3.32 -10.84 11.20
CA GLY A 56 -4.64 -10.80 10.58
C GLY A 56 -5.55 -11.90 11.09
N GLN A 57 -6.85 -11.76 10.85
CA GLN A 57 -7.77 -12.88 10.91
C GLN A 57 -7.50 -13.80 9.72
N ARG A 58 -7.50 -15.11 9.96
CA ARG A 58 -7.33 -16.12 8.91
C ARG A 58 -8.54 -17.03 8.87
N ARG A 59 -8.99 -17.36 7.67
CA ARG A 59 -9.97 -18.40 7.38
C ARG A 59 -9.35 -19.30 6.32
N MET A 60 -9.37 -20.60 6.57
CA MET A 60 -8.81 -21.60 5.69
C MET A 60 -9.88 -22.64 5.44
N ASP A 61 -10.09 -22.94 4.18
CA ASP A 61 -10.92 -24.04 3.69
C ASP A 61 -10.01 -25.00 2.88
N GLU A 62 -10.54 -26.10 2.36
CA GLU A 62 -9.76 -27.13 1.64
C GLU A 62 -9.03 -26.59 0.40
N GLU A 63 -9.55 -25.55 -0.24
CA GLU A 63 -8.99 -24.99 -1.49
C GLU A 63 -8.70 -23.48 -1.39
N SER A 64 -8.92 -22.86 -0.23
CA SER A 64 -8.74 -21.41 -0.12
C SER A 64 -8.22 -20.94 1.22
N LEU A 65 -7.40 -19.89 1.15
CA LEU A 65 -6.93 -19.12 2.29
C LEU A 65 -7.40 -17.69 2.14
N VAL A 66 -8.06 -17.17 3.17
CA VAL A 66 -8.39 -15.74 3.31
C VAL A 66 -7.69 -15.21 4.55
N TRP A 67 -6.77 -14.29 4.34
CA TRP A 67 -6.11 -13.52 5.40
C TRP A 67 -6.54 -12.07 5.30
N GLU A 68 -6.98 -11.48 6.42
CA GLU A 68 -7.43 -10.09 6.46
C GLU A 68 -6.93 -9.38 7.71
N ASN A 69 -6.45 -8.15 7.55
CA ASN A 69 -6.10 -7.25 8.63
C ASN A 69 -6.78 -5.89 8.38
N SER A 70 -7.55 -5.43 9.36
CA SER A 70 -8.24 -4.14 9.30
C SER A 70 -7.92 -3.29 10.54
N SER A 71 -7.70 -2.01 10.32
CA SER A 71 -7.63 -0.96 11.33
C SER A 71 -8.44 0.26 10.87
N ASP A 72 -8.52 1.30 11.71
CA ASP A 72 -9.26 2.52 11.39
C ASP A 72 -8.70 3.28 10.18
N VAL A 73 -7.40 3.12 9.89
CA VAL A 73 -6.71 3.88 8.84
C VAL A 73 -6.45 3.06 7.58
N GLU A 74 -6.51 1.74 7.67
CA GLU A 74 -6.21 0.85 6.55
C GLU A 74 -6.86 -0.53 6.70
N SER A 75 -7.17 -1.16 5.57
CA SER A 75 -7.56 -2.57 5.51
C SER A 75 -6.77 -3.28 4.42
N MET A 76 -6.25 -4.46 4.70
CA MET A 76 -5.50 -5.29 3.75
C MET A 76 -6.01 -6.72 3.82
N GLY A 77 -6.08 -7.39 2.68
CA GLY A 77 -6.38 -8.80 2.64
C GLY A 77 -5.68 -9.51 1.50
N VAL A 78 -5.44 -10.79 1.72
CA VAL A 78 -4.85 -11.72 0.76
C VAL A 78 -5.79 -12.92 0.68
N THR A 79 -6.22 -13.24 -0.52
CA THR A 79 -7.02 -14.42 -0.83
C THR A 79 -6.20 -15.29 -1.77
N VAL A 80 -5.99 -16.54 -1.37
CA VAL A 80 -5.35 -17.56 -2.21
C VAL A 80 -6.41 -18.63 -2.48
N VAL A 81 -6.62 -18.94 -3.75
CA VAL A 81 -7.50 -20.03 -4.18
C VAL A 81 -6.62 -21.02 -4.93
N ALA A 82 -6.39 -22.18 -4.32
CA ALA A 82 -5.61 -23.25 -4.88
C ALA A 82 -6.49 -24.17 -5.72
N GLY A 83 -6.10 -24.39 -6.97
CA GLY A 83 -6.64 -25.44 -7.83
C GLY A 83 -5.60 -26.53 -8.08
N ALA A 84 -5.99 -27.59 -8.79
CA ALA A 84 -5.09 -28.69 -9.11
C ALA A 84 -3.92 -28.30 -10.02
N GLU A 85 -4.15 -27.37 -10.96
CA GLU A 85 -3.17 -26.94 -11.96
C GLU A 85 -2.81 -25.45 -11.86
N GLU A 86 -3.63 -24.65 -11.19
CA GLU A 86 -3.48 -23.20 -11.11
C GLU A 86 -3.81 -22.72 -9.69
N THR A 87 -3.00 -21.82 -9.14
CA THR A 87 -3.29 -21.10 -7.90
C THR A 87 -3.48 -19.62 -8.19
N ARG A 88 -4.60 -19.06 -7.73
CA ARG A 88 -4.92 -17.63 -7.86
C ARG A 88 -4.67 -16.90 -6.56
N ILE A 89 -3.96 -15.79 -6.65
CA ILE A 89 -3.62 -14.95 -5.51
C ILE A 89 -4.20 -13.57 -5.78
N HIS A 90 -5.06 -13.12 -4.88
CA HIS A 90 -5.65 -11.78 -4.89
C HIS A 90 -5.20 -11.04 -3.65
N LEU A 91 -4.57 -9.90 -3.84
CA LEU A 91 -4.21 -8.99 -2.76
C LEU A 91 -5.02 -7.71 -2.93
N PHE A 92 -5.65 -7.27 -1.86
CA PHE A 92 -6.29 -5.96 -1.82
C PHE A 92 -5.83 -5.16 -0.63
N ALA A 93 -5.70 -3.85 -0.81
CA ALA A 93 -5.44 -2.91 0.27
C ALA A 93 -6.26 -1.64 0.05
N ARG A 94 -6.84 -1.11 1.13
CA ARG A 94 -7.60 0.14 1.16
C ARG A 94 -6.96 1.05 2.18
N TYR A 95 -6.60 2.24 1.75
CA TYR A 95 -5.88 3.25 2.52
C TYR A 95 -6.68 4.55 2.64
N GLY A 96 -8.02 4.47 2.59
CA GLY A 96 -8.87 5.66 2.61
C GLY A 96 -8.69 6.51 3.88
N GLY A 97 -8.65 5.87 5.05
CA GLY A 97 -8.40 6.55 6.32
C GLY A 97 -7.00 7.16 6.39
N MET A 98 -5.97 6.41 5.97
CA MET A 98 -4.60 6.89 5.89
C MET A 98 -4.44 8.06 4.91
N ALA A 99 -5.11 8.01 3.76
CA ALA A 99 -5.12 9.09 2.79
C ALA A 99 -5.70 10.37 3.40
N ALA A 100 -6.86 10.26 4.07
CA ALA A 100 -7.47 11.38 4.76
C ALA A 100 -6.56 11.96 5.85
N PHE A 101 -5.92 11.08 6.65
CA PHE A 101 -4.98 11.49 7.69
C PHE A 101 -3.76 12.23 7.13
N ILE A 102 -3.10 11.68 6.11
CA ILE A 102 -1.94 12.33 5.46
C ILE A 102 -2.35 13.67 4.86
N PHE A 103 -3.49 13.72 4.17
CA PHE A 103 -4.00 14.97 3.60
C PHE A 103 -4.26 16.01 4.69
N PHE A 104 -4.94 15.64 5.77
CA PHE A 104 -5.21 16.55 6.87
C PHE A 104 -3.90 17.03 7.52
N ALA A 105 -3.02 16.11 7.92
CA ALA A 105 -1.77 16.44 8.58
C ALA A 105 -0.87 17.34 7.72
N ALA A 106 -0.64 17.00 6.45
CA ALA A 106 0.20 17.78 5.56
C ALA A 106 -0.44 19.14 5.23
N PHE A 107 -1.75 19.18 4.99
CA PHE A 107 -2.45 20.40 4.63
C PHE A 107 -2.40 21.44 5.76
N PHE A 108 -2.75 21.02 6.97
CA PHE A 108 -2.75 21.91 8.14
C PHE A 108 -1.34 22.31 8.54
N THR A 109 -0.35 21.43 8.40
CA THR A 109 1.06 21.77 8.68
C THR A 109 1.55 22.87 7.75
N VAL A 110 1.35 22.73 6.43
CA VAL A 110 1.78 23.73 5.45
C VAL A 110 0.97 25.03 5.59
N LEU A 111 -0.32 24.93 5.93
CA LEU A 111 -1.18 26.10 6.13
C LEU A 111 -0.74 26.89 7.37
N PHE A 112 -0.45 26.18 8.47
CA PHE A 112 0.05 26.77 9.70
C PHE A 112 1.40 27.44 9.48
N LEU A 113 2.33 26.78 8.78
CA LEU A 113 3.63 27.38 8.41
C LEU A 113 3.42 28.64 7.56
N THR A 114 2.57 28.58 6.54
CA THR A 114 2.29 29.74 5.69
C THR A 114 1.70 30.90 6.50
N ALA A 115 0.80 30.62 7.44
CA ALA A 115 0.22 31.63 8.33
C ALA A 115 1.26 32.22 9.29
N ALA A 116 2.14 31.39 9.86
CA ALA A 116 3.21 31.83 10.76
C ALA A 116 4.22 32.73 10.03
N PHE A 117 4.66 32.34 8.83
CA PHE A 117 5.52 33.16 7.99
C PHE A 117 4.83 34.44 7.52
N GLY A 118 3.55 34.34 7.13
CA GLY A 118 2.74 35.50 6.73
C GLY A 118 2.58 36.51 7.86
N GLY A 119 2.33 36.06 9.09
CA GLY A 119 2.24 36.92 10.28
C GLY A 119 3.58 37.51 10.74
N PHE A 120 4.69 36.86 10.42
CA PHE A 120 6.03 37.34 10.72
C PHE A 120 6.55 38.37 9.69
N VAL A 121 6.32 38.13 8.40
CA VAL A 121 6.80 39.01 7.30
C VAL A 121 5.87 40.22 7.09
N LEU A 122 4.56 40.05 7.31
CA LEU A 122 3.60 41.15 7.28
C LEU A 122 3.27 41.55 8.73
N SER A 123 4.02 42.50 9.27
CA SER A 123 3.73 43.07 10.58
C SER A 123 2.23 43.37 10.73
N ILE A 124 1.69 43.05 11.92
CA ILE A 124 0.30 43.04 12.42
C ILE A 124 -0.63 44.20 11.98
N ARG A 125 -0.12 45.25 11.32
CA ARG A 125 -0.85 46.48 11.01
C ARG A 125 -1.85 46.42 9.86
N SER A 126 -1.94 45.33 9.09
CA SER A 126 -3.04 45.19 8.13
C SER A 126 -3.62 43.77 8.13
N VAL A 127 -4.77 43.61 8.80
CA VAL A 127 -5.63 42.42 8.69
C VAL A 127 -5.93 42.10 7.21
N ALA A 128 -5.95 43.13 6.36
CA ALA A 128 -6.12 43.01 4.91
C ALA A 128 -4.94 42.33 4.18
N GLY A 129 -3.72 42.32 4.73
CA GLY A 129 -2.54 41.67 4.13
C GLY A 129 -2.54 40.16 4.30
N GLY A 130 -2.94 39.67 5.48
CA GLY A 130 -3.03 38.22 5.77
C GLY A 130 -4.09 37.51 4.93
N LEU A 131 -5.21 38.17 4.64
CA LEU A 131 -6.31 37.61 3.84
C LEU A 131 -5.90 37.36 2.37
N LYS A 132 -4.93 38.11 1.84
CA LYS A 132 -4.44 37.95 0.45
C LYS A 132 -3.53 36.75 0.26
N LEU A 133 -2.89 36.26 1.32
CA LEU A 133 -2.01 35.08 1.27
C LEU A 133 -2.74 33.77 1.51
N LEU A 134 -3.97 33.80 2.03
CA LEU A 134 -4.78 32.62 2.26
C LEU A 134 -4.94 31.72 1.02
N PRO A 135 -5.28 32.24 -0.17
CA PRO A 135 -5.40 31.41 -1.38
C PRO A 135 -4.08 30.72 -1.74
N VAL A 136 -2.95 31.42 -1.59
CA VAL A 136 -1.63 30.87 -1.88
C VAL A 136 -1.29 29.75 -0.90
N GLY A 137 -1.54 29.96 0.39
CA GLY A 137 -1.35 28.93 1.42
C GLY A 137 -2.22 27.70 1.17
N LEU A 138 -3.51 27.88 0.85
CA LEU A 138 -4.41 26.76 0.55
C LEU A 138 -3.94 25.94 -0.66
N ILE A 139 -3.52 26.60 -1.74
CA ILE A 139 -3.01 25.93 -2.94
C ILE A 139 -1.71 25.17 -2.63
N LEU A 140 -0.74 25.80 -1.96
CA LEU A 140 0.52 25.16 -1.58
C LEU A 140 0.29 23.97 -0.65
N SER A 141 -0.58 24.11 0.35
CA SER A 141 -0.97 23.03 1.25
C SER A 141 -1.59 21.86 0.51
N TYR A 142 -2.49 22.12 -0.43
CA TYR A 142 -3.11 21.07 -1.24
C TYR A 142 -2.08 20.34 -2.11
N LEU A 143 -1.21 21.08 -2.81
CA LEU A 143 -0.16 20.49 -3.66
C LEU A 143 0.85 19.67 -2.84
N ALA A 144 1.27 20.17 -1.69
CA ALA A 144 2.15 19.43 -0.78
C ALA A 144 1.49 18.13 -0.30
N SER A 145 0.24 18.20 0.16
CA SER A 145 -0.53 17.03 0.61
C SER A 145 -0.66 15.98 -0.49
N ARG A 146 -0.98 16.42 -1.71
CA ARG A 146 -1.05 15.58 -2.91
C ARG A 146 0.28 14.90 -3.22
N ALA A 147 1.39 15.63 -3.09
CA ALA A 147 2.73 15.07 -3.33
C ALA A 147 3.10 14.01 -2.27
N PHE A 148 2.85 14.30 -0.98
CA PHE A 148 3.06 13.34 0.10
C PHE A 148 2.23 12.07 -0.08
N TRP A 149 0.94 12.21 -0.37
CA TRP A 149 0.08 11.06 -0.63
C TRP A 149 0.57 10.24 -1.83
N ARG A 150 0.92 10.90 -2.94
CA ARG A 150 1.42 10.21 -4.13
C ARG A 150 2.68 9.42 -3.85
N ALA A 151 3.62 9.99 -3.09
CA ALA A 151 4.85 9.30 -2.71
C ALA A 151 4.55 8.09 -1.83
N PHE A 152 3.68 8.25 -0.83
CA PHE A 152 3.24 7.16 0.05
C PHE A 152 2.55 6.03 -0.72
N ALA A 153 1.57 6.36 -1.58
CA ALA A 153 0.82 5.39 -2.35
C ALA A 153 1.73 4.58 -3.29
N ARG A 154 2.72 5.22 -3.94
CA ARG A 154 3.71 4.53 -4.79
C ARG A 154 4.59 3.56 -4.00
N ARG A 155 5.05 3.98 -2.82
CA ARG A 155 5.83 3.12 -1.94
C ARG A 155 5.03 1.89 -1.52
N ARG A 156 3.77 2.09 -1.09
CA ARG A 156 2.88 0.98 -0.72
C ARG A 156 2.58 0.06 -1.89
N GLU A 157 2.38 0.60 -3.08
CA GLU A 157 2.20 -0.23 -4.29
C GLU A 157 3.42 -1.14 -4.55
N GLY A 158 4.65 -0.62 -4.35
CA GLY A 158 5.88 -1.40 -4.43
C GLY A 158 5.93 -2.52 -3.38
N GLU A 159 5.74 -2.18 -2.10
CA GLU A 159 5.74 -3.15 -0.99
C GLU A 159 4.69 -4.26 -1.18
N LEU A 160 3.50 -3.92 -1.68
CA LEU A 160 2.44 -4.91 -1.96
C LEU A 160 2.76 -5.78 -3.18
N SER A 161 3.44 -5.22 -4.18
CA SER A 161 3.88 -5.98 -5.35
C SER A 161 4.98 -6.97 -4.98
N GLU A 162 5.93 -6.57 -4.13
CA GLU A 162 6.95 -7.45 -3.56
C GLU A 162 6.34 -8.56 -2.70
N LEU A 163 5.32 -8.25 -1.89
CA LEU A 163 4.60 -9.27 -1.13
C LEU A 163 3.88 -10.26 -2.06
N MET A 164 3.19 -9.76 -3.10
CA MET A 164 2.54 -10.61 -4.10
C MET A 164 3.55 -11.53 -4.80
N GLU A 165 4.71 -11.00 -5.17
CA GLU A 165 5.80 -11.79 -5.75
C GLU A 165 6.28 -12.89 -4.79
N ALA A 166 6.56 -12.54 -3.54
CA ALA A 166 7.04 -13.49 -2.54
C ALA A 166 6.02 -14.62 -2.28
N VAL A 167 4.72 -14.30 -2.23
CA VAL A 167 3.66 -15.32 -2.10
C VAL A 167 3.60 -16.18 -3.37
N ALA A 168 3.72 -15.58 -4.55
CA ALA A 168 3.71 -16.31 -5.82
C ALA A 168 4.92 -17.26 -5.96
N GLN A 169 6.11 -16.84 -5.55
CA GLN A 169 7.32 -17.67 -5.53
C GLN A 169 7.17 -18.86 -4.59
N LEU A 170 6.68 -18.61 -3.36
CA LEU A 170 6.39 -19.68 -2.40
C LEU A 170 5.38 -20.69 -2.97
N VAL A 171 4.36 -20.20 -3.68
CA VAL A 171 3.36 -21.03 -4.36
C VAL A 171 3.94 -21.82 -5.53
N ALA A 172 4.84 -21.21 -6.31
CA ALA A 172 5.55 -21.87 -7.41
C ALA A 172 6.53 -22.96 -6.91
N GLY A 173 6.79 -23.03 -5.61
CA GLY A 173 7.75 -23.96 -5.03
C GLY A 173 9.19 -23.55 -5.27
N GLU A 174 9.43 -22.30 -5.64
CA GLU A 174 10.76 -21.71 -5.64
C GLU A 174 11.12 -21.46 -4.17
N ASP A 175 12.16 -22.15 -3.68
CA ASP A 175 12.74 -21.81 -2.38
C ASP A 175 13.08 -20.31 -2.43
N VAL A 176 12.49 -19.53 -1.53
CA VAL A 176 12.86 -18.13 -1.34
C VAL A 176 14.28 -18.18 -0.82
N GLU A 177 15.26 -18.16 -1.74
CA GLU A 177 16.69 -18.29 -1.46
C GLU A 177 17.03 -17.36 -0.31
N GLY A 178 17.22 -17.99 0.86
CA GLY A 178 17.68 -17.34 2.06
C GLY A 178 19.06 -16.80 1.74
N GLU A 179 19.10 -15.48 1.63
CA GLU A 179 20.29 -14.64 1.70
C GLU A 179 21.36 -15.34 2.53
N ASP A 180 22.45 -15.67 1.83
CA ASP A 180 23.59 -16.43 2.31
C ASP A 180 23.89 -16.07 3.77
N SER A 181 23.62 -17.04 4.65
CA SER A 181 24.37 -17.21 5.88
C SER A 181 25.80 -17.57 5.49
N ASP A 182 26.50 -16.60 4.91
CA ASP A 182 27.90 -16.68 4.57
C ASP A 182 28.64 -16.93 5.88
N GLY A 183 29.13 -18.16 5.99
CA GLY A 183 29.92 -18.59 7.10
C GLY A 183 31.09 -17.63 7.28
N HIS A 184 31.22 -17.12 8.49
CA HIS A 184 32.52 -16.70 8.99
C HIS A 184 33.07 -17.79 9.90
N PRO A 185 33.79 -18.79 9.37
CA PRO A 185 34.73 -19.57 10.15
C PRO A 185 36.05 -18.80 10.27
N ALA A 186 36.34 -18.31 11.47
CA ALA A 186 37.61 -18.48 12.21
C ALA A 186 37.64 -17.53 13.41
#